data_AF-A0A1W9PJZ1-F1
#
_entry.id   AF-A0A1W9PJZ1-F1
#
_cell.length_a   1.000
_cell.length_b   1.000
_cell.length_c   1.000
_cell.angle_alpha   90.00
_cell.angle_beta   90.00
_cell.angle_gamma   90.00
#
_symmetry.space_group_name_H-M   'P 1'
#
loop_
_entity.id
_entity.type
_entity.pdbx_description
1 polymer ?
#
loop_
_entity_poly.entity_id
_entity_poly.type
_entity_poly.pdbx_seq_one_letter_code
_entity_poly.pdbx_strand_id
1 'polypeptide(L)' 'MSEPTLSAIEDYNTLSGEKRKVVFAVILSGLIIGGIYTAAKFYYGDVDDEIATEKTIANIPIR' A
#
# COMPACT_ATOMS: atom_id res chain seq x y z
N MET A 1 -31.15 -32.79 -8.00
CA MET A 1 -30.02 -31.86 -8.24
C MET A 1 -29.97 -30.92 -7.06
N SER A 2 -28.97 -31.01 -6.21
CA SER A 2 -28.78 -30.03 -5.13
C SER A 2 -28.18 -28.77 -5.72
N GLU A 3 -28.76 -27.63 -5.36
CA GLU A 3 -28.27 -26.31 -5.73
C GLU A 3 -26.90 -26.05 -5.07
N PRO A 4 -25.92 -25.49 -5.80
CA PRO A 4 -24.63 -25.16 -5.20
C PRO A 4 -24.81 -24.10 -4.11
N THR A 5 -24.45 -24.41 -2.87
CA THR A 5 -24.47 -23.44 -1.76
C THR A 5 -23.19 -22.61 -1.75
N LEU A 6 -23.23 -21.39 -1.19
CA LEU A 6 -22.04 -20.53 -1.05
C LEU A 6 -20.89 -21.23 -0.31
N SER A 7 -21.21 -22.05 0.69
CA SER A 7 -20.25 -22.87 1.43
C SER A 7 -19.59 -23.99 0.60
N ALA A 8 -20.14 -24.33 -0.56
CA ALA A 8 -19.56 -25.31 -1.47
C ALA A 8 -18.45 -24.72 -2.36
N ILE A 9 -18.24 -23.40 -2.32
CA ILE A 9 -17.12 -22.76 -2.99
C ILE A 9 -15.85 -23.06 -2.19
N GLU A 10 -14.84 -23.61 -2.87
CA GLU A 10 -13.59 -24.14 -2.31
C GLU A 10 -12.80 -23.16 -1.42
N ASP A 11 -13.00 -21.85 -1.60
CA ASP A 11 -12.33 -20.78 -0.84
C ASP A 11 -13.28 -20.00 0.12
N TYR A 12 -14.53 -20.42 0.32
CA TYR A 12 -15.53 -19.57 1.01
C TYR A 12 -15.21 -19.33 2.50
N ASN A 13 -14.68 -20.33 3.19
CA ASN A 13 -14.40 -20.25 4.64
C ASN A 13 -12.92 -20.10 4.97
N THR A 14 -12.01 -20.55 4.10
CA THR A 14 -10.57 -20.55 4.38
C THR A 14 -9.75 -20.51 3.10
N LEU A 15 -8.82 -19.57 3.02
CA LEU A 15 -7.80 -19.57 1.99
C LEU A 15 -6.80 -20.70 2.31
N SER A 16 -6.86 -21.81 1.58
CA SER A 16 -6.10 -23.02 1.90
C SER A 16 -5.07 -23.37 0.83
N GLY A 17 -4.08 -24.18 1.21
CA GLY A 17 -3.08 -24.73 0.29
C GLY A 17 -2.24 -23.68 -0.44
N GLU A 18 -2.24 -23.75 -1.76
CA GLU A 18 -1.36 -23.01 -2.66
C GLU A 18 -1.73 -21.53 -2.77
N LYS A 19 -3.03 -21.21 -2.77
CA LYS A 19 -3.51 -19.81 -2.87
C LYS A 19 -3.09 -18.98 -1.66
N ARG A 20 -3.09 -19.57 -0.45
CA ARG A 20 -2.59 -18.90 0.76
C ARG A 20 -1.12 -18.50 0.63
N LYS A 21 -0.30 -19.37 0.04
CA LYS A 21 1.13 -19.09 -0.17
C LYS A 21 1.33 -17.93 -1.14
N VAL A 22 0.55 -17.91 -2.23
CA VAL A 22 0.60 -16.83 -3.22
C VAL A 22 0.20 -15.50 -2.59
N VAL A 23 -0.92 -15.44 -1.88
CA VAL A 23 -1.36 -14.21 -1.19
C VAL A 23 -0.31 -13.73 -0.18
N PHE A 24 0.26 -14.65 0.59
CA PHE A 24 1.31 -14.31 1.56
C PHE A 24 2.58 -13.80 0.87
N ALA A 25 2.97 -14.39 -0.26
CA ALA A 25 4.10 -13.94 -1.06
C ALA A 25 3.87 -12.53 -1.63
N VAL A 26 2.66 -12.23 -2.11
CA VAL A 26 2.28 -10.90 -2.61
C VAL A 26 2.36 -9.87 -1.48
N ILE A 27 1.77 -10.16 -0.32
CA ILE A 27 1.83 -9.26 0.85
C ILE A 27 3.28 -8.99 1.24
N LEU A 28 4.09 -10.04 1.33
CA LEU A 28 5.50 -9.92 1.70
C LEU A 28 6.29 -9.09 0.67
N SER A 29 6.03 -9.28 -0.63
CA SER A 29 6.67 -8.50 -1.69
C SER A 29 6.32 -7.01 -1.60
N GLY A 30 5.06 -6.68 -1.31
CA GLY A 30 4.61 -5.29 -1.13
C GLY A 30 5.27 -4.63 0.09
N LEU A 31 5.39 -5.37 1.19
CA LEU A 31 6.09 -4.91 2.39
C LEU A 31 7.58 -4.67 2.14
N ILE A 32 8.25 -5.54 1.37
CA ILE A 32 9.65 -5.37 1.01
C ILE A 32 9.85 -4.10 0.17
N ILE A 33 9.03 -3.89 -0.86
CA ILE A 33 9.12 -2.70 -1.71
C ILE A 33 8.85 -1.43 -0.90
N GLY A 34 7.81 -1.42 -0.06
CA GLY A 34 7.50 -0.30 0.82
C GLY A 34 8.60 -0.03 1.85
N GLY A 35 9.22 -1.09 2.39
CA GLY A 35 10.35 -1.00 3.30
C GLY A 35 11.58 -0.39 2.63
N ILE A 36 11.92 -0.83 1.41
CA ILE A 36 13.03 -0.27 0.63
C ILE A 36 12.79 1.20 0.31
N TYR A 37 11.58 1.56 -0.13
CA TYR A 37 11.22 2.95 -0.42
C TYR A 37 11.36 3.83 0.83
N THR A 38 10.86 3.36 1.96
CA THR A 38 10.94 4.11 3.22
C THR A 38 12.39 4.25 3.70
N ALA A 39 13.18 3.18 3.61
CA ALA A 39 14.60 3.20 3.96
C ALA A 39 15.40 4.15 3.05
N ALA A 40 15.14 4.12 1.74
CA ALA A 40 15.75 5.04 0.79
C ALA A 40 15.35 6.49 1.08
N LYS A 41 14.07 6.75 1.39
CA LYS A 41 13.61 8.09 1.80
C LYS A 41 14.27 8.55 3.09
N PHE A 42 14.47 7.67 4.07
CA PHE A 42 15.13 8.05 5.31
C PHE A 42 16.62 8.35 5.11
N TYR A 43 17.30 7.59 4.24
CA TYR A 43 18.74 7.76 4.01
C TYR A 43 19.07 8.89 3.02
N TYR A 44 18.24 9.09 2.00
CA TYR A 44 18.49 10.07 0.92
C TYR A 44 17.53 11.27 0.94
N GLY A 45 16.42 11.19 1.68
CA GLY A 45 15.41 12.24 1.77
C GLY A 45 15.61 13.20 2.94
N ASP A 46 16.63 12.98 3.78
CA ASP A 46 17.18 14.01 4.67
C ASP A 46 18.08 14.93 3.82
N VAL A 47 17.46 15.58 2.84
CA VAL A 47 18.07 16.76 2.22
C VAL A 47 17.70 17.92 3.14
N ASP A 48 18.66 18.34 3.98
CA ASP A 48 18.61 19.55 4.80
C ASP A 48 18.19 20.81 3.98
N ASP A 49 18.21 20.70 2.65
CA ASP A 49 17.77 21.68 1.66
C ASP A 49 16.34 21.44 1.11
N GLU A 50 15.40 20.87 1.89
CA GLU A 50 14.00 21.11 1.57
C GLU A 50 13.71 22.59 1.85
N ILE A 51 13.87 23.44 0.82
CA ILE A 51 13.38 24.81 0.85
C ILE A 51 11.88 24.68 1.09
N ALA A 52 11.47 24.84 2.35
CA ALA A 52 10.08 25.00 2.73
C ALA A 52 9.59 26.25 2.01
N THR A 53 9.07 26.08 0.79
CA THR A 53 8.36 27.14 0.11
C THR A 53 7.11 27.34 0.95
N GLU A 54 7.19 28.25 1.91
CA GLU A 54 6.03 28.80 2.56
C GLU A 54 5.10 29.19 1.42
N LYS A 55 3.97 28.51 1.30
CA LYS A 55 2.94 28.90 0.33
C LYS A 55 2.33 30.18 0.86
N THR A 56 3.05 31.30 0.71
CA THR A 56 2.48 32.63 0.87
C THR A 56 1.46 32.77 -0.26
N ILE A 57 0.22 32.37 0.02
CA ILE A 57 -0.92 32.72 -0.81
C ILE A 57 -1.01 34.24 -0.70
N ALA A 58 -0.43 34.93 -1.68
CA ALA A 58 -0.54 36.37 -1.79
C ALA A 58 -2.03 36.70 -1.78
N ASN A 59 -2.52 37.27 -0.68
CA ASN A 59 -3.89 37.72 -0.54
C ASN A 59 -4.04 38.93 -1.46
N ILE A 60 -4.57 38.70 -2.66
CA ILE A 60 -4.80 39.77 -3.65
C ILE A 60 -6.11 40.47 -3.22
N PRO A 61 -6.07 41.75 -2.80
CA PRO A 61 -7.28 42.46 -2.46
C PRO A 61 -8.08 42.74 -3.73
N ILE A 62 -9.28 42.14 -3.82
CA ILE A 62 -10.24 42.45 -4.87
C ILE A 62 -10.94 43.76 -4.46
N ARG A 63 -10.88 44.74 -5.36
CA ARG A 63 -11.55 46.06 -5.22
C ARG A 63 -13.06 45.96 -5.33
#